data_AF-A0A2V8JQX4-F1
#
_entry.id   AF-A0A2V8JQX4-F1
#
_cell.length_a   1.000
_cell.length_b   1.000
_cell.length_c   1.000
_cell.angle_alpha   90.00
_cell.angle_beta   90.00
_cell.angle_gamma   90.00
#
_symmetry.space_group_name_H-M   'P 1'
#
loop_
_entity.id
_entity.type
_entity.pdbx_description
1 polymer ?
#
loop_
_entity_poly.entity_id
_entity_poly.type
_entity_poly.pdbx_seq_one_letter_code
_entity_poly.pdbx_strand_id
1 'polypeptide(L)'
;MSPMRNDFFDQPIEQFEIVLIDKATIAQIEREITACQRCDRKAEIPLDWILDKITGHRGSTTDYVLETPAYCERCGREVTVKTSVQWSEMERHF
;
A
#
# COMPACT_ATOMS: atom_id res chain seq x y z
N MET A 1 28.03 13.50 -38.00
CA MET A 1 26.88 13.28 -37.10
C MET A 1 27.09 11.94 -36.41
N SER A 2 27.32 11.93 -35.10
CA SER A 2 27.47 10.69 -34.34
C SER A 2 26.10 10.05 -34.12
N PRO A 3 25.93 8.73 -34.28
CA PRO A 3 24.68 8.06 -33.95
C PRO A 3 24.46 8.16 -32.44
N MET A 4 23.28 8.64 -32.02
CA MET A 4 22.85 8.53 -30.64
C MET A 4 22.78 7.04 -30.30
N ARG A 5 23.55 6.62 -29.29
CA ARG A 5 23.45 5.26 -28.76
C ARG A 5 22.08 5.09 -28.14
N ASN A 6 21.36 4.05 -28.57
CA ASN A 6 19.99 3.77 -28.20
C ASN A 6 19.87 3.06 -26.83
N ASP A 7 20.94 3.10 -26.03
CA ASP A 7 21.14 2.35 -24.78
C ASP A 7 20.30 2.91 -23.59
N PHE A 8 19.40 3.87 -23.83
CA PHE A 8 18.57 4.50 -22.79
C PHE A 8 17.37 3.65 -22.35
N PHE A 9 16.98 2.65 -23.14
CA PHE A 9 15.81 1.79 -22.86
C PHE A 9 16.19 0.39 -22.33
N ASP A 10 17.48 0.11 -22.15
CA ASP A 10 17.99 -1.16 -21.62
C ASP A 10 18.16 -1.16 -20.09
N GLN A 11 17.53 -0.21 -19.38
CA GLN A 11 17.37 -0.38 -17.95
C GLN A 11 16.50 -1.63 -17.74
N PRO A 12 17.01 -2.68 -17.08
CA PRO A 12 16.20 -3.85 -16.81
C PRO A 12 14.97 -3.37 -16.05
N ILE A 13 13.78 -3.69 -16.56
CA ILE A 13 12.53 -3.46 -15.84
C ILE A 13 12.75 -4.09 -14.47
N GLU A 14 12.83 -3.26 -13.42
CA GLU A 14 12.92 -3.76 -12.05
C GLU A 14 11.81 -4.80 -11.90
N GLN A 15 12.12 -5.97 -11.38
CA GLN A 15 11.13 -7.05 -11.29
C GLN A 15 10.04 -6.61 -10.32
N PHE A 16 8.91 -6.16 -10.87
CA PHE A 16 7.73 -5.82 -10.09
C PHE A 16 6.94 -7.09 -9.81
N GLU A 17 6.75 -7.39 -8.53
CA GLU A 17 5.89 -8.48 -8.07
C GLU A 17 4.48 -7.93 -7.84
N ILE A 18 3.47 -8.56 -8.44
CA ILE A 18 2.07 -8.24 -8.17
C ILE A 18 1.52 -9.26 -7.19
N VAL A 19 1.15 -8.79 -5.99
CA VAL A 19 0.65 -9.64 -4.91
C VAL A 19 -0.85 -9.42 -4.75
N LEU A 20 -1.61 -10.51 -4.88
CA LEU A 20 -3.04 -10.52 -4.57
C LEU A 20 -3.23 -10.67 -3.06
N ILE A 21 -3.88 -9.70 -2.46
CA ILE A 21 -4.24 -9.70 -1.04
C ILE A 21 -5.63 -10.30 -0.89
N ASP A 22 -5.69 -11.41 -0.14
CA ASP A 22 -6.93 -12.13 0.11
C ASP A 22 -7.86 -11.38 1.07
N LYS A 23 -9.13 -11.80 1.09
CA LYS A 23 -10.15 -11.27 2.00
C LYS A 23 -9.79 -11.33 3.48
N ALA A 24 -9.04 -12.36 3.91
CA ALA A 24 -8.68 -12.51 5.31
C ALA A 24 -7.70 -11.42 5.76
N THR A 25 -6.72 -11.14 4.90
CA THR A 25 -5.72 -10.08 5.09
C THR A 25 -6.37 -8.70 4.98
N ILE A 26 -7.31 -8.50 4.04
CA ILE A 26 -8.12 -7.28 3.97
C ILE A 26 -8.86 -7.04 5.28
N ALA A 27 -9.57 -8.04 5.81
CA ALA A 27 -10.30 -7.90 7.07
C ALA A 27 -9.37 -7.63 8.27
N GLN A 28 -8.12 -8.12 8.25
CA GLN A 28 -7.12 -7.76 9.25
C GLN A 28 -6.73 -6.28 9.14
N ILE A 29 -6.44 -5.82 7.93
CA ILE A 29 -6.08 -4.42 7.65
C ILE A 29 -7.18 -3.46 8.08
N GLU A 30 -8.44 -3.76 7.77
CA GLU A 30 -9.59 -2.93 8.16
C GLU A 30 -9.64 -2.72 9.69
N ARG A 31 -9.32 -3.76 10.46
CA ARG A 31 -9.29 -3.71 11.93
C ARG A 31 -8.09 -2.93 12.49
N GLU A 32 -6.99 -2.89 11.75
CA GLU A 32 -5.78 -2.17 12.15
C GLU A 32 -5.82 -0.69 11.76
N ILE A 33 -6.62 -0.32 10.75
CA ILE A 33 -6.84 1.07 10.36
C ILE A 33 -7.80 1.75 11.35
N THR A 34 -7.30 2.74 12.09
CA THR A 34 -8.15 3.54 13.00
C THR A 34 -8.85 4.70 12.29
N ALA A 35 -8.26 5.21 11.21
CA ALA A 35 -8.83 6.26 10.38
C ALA A 35 -8.19 6.30 8.98
N CYS A 36 -8.87 6.87 7.98
CA CYS A 36 -8.29 7.13 6.66
C CYS A 36 -8.18 8.64 6.39
N GLN A 37 -7.37 9.02 5.39
CA GLN A 37 -7.17 10.42 4.96
C GLN A 37 -8.46 11.18 4.63
N ARG A 38 -9.55 10.47 4.35
CA ARG A 38 -10.86 11.07 4.06
C ARG A 38 -11.57 11.55 5.33
N CYS A 39 -11.40 10.86 6.46
CA CYS A 39 -12.06 11.19 7.72
C CYS A 39 -11.11 11.83 8.75
N ASP A 40 -9.80 11.64 8.61
CA ASP A 40 -8.79 12.25 9.46
C ASP A 40 -7.64 12.82 8.63
N ARG A 41 -7.31 14.10 8.85
CA ARG A 41 -6.20 14.76 8.16
C ARG A 41 -4.83 14.35 8.71
N LYS A 42 -4.79 13.67 9.86
CA LYS A 42 -3.58 13.12 10.46
C LYS A 42 -3.23 11.72 9.96
N ALA A 43 -4.04 11.15 9.07
CA ALA A 43 -3.72 9.89 8.42
C ALA A 43 -2.57 10.10 7.41
N GLU A 44 -1.36 9.76 7.82
CA GLU A 44 -0.14 10.00 7.06
C GLU A 44 0.52 8.71 6.56
N ILE A 45 0.11 7.54 7.07
CA ILE A 45 0.76 6.26 6.78
C ILE A 45 0.17 5.68 5.50
N PRO A 46 0.96 5.48 4.44
CA PRO A 46 0.49 4.79 3.23
C PRO A 46 0.05 3.35 3.52
N LEU A 47 -1.06 2.89 2.91
CA LEU A 47 -1.58 1.54 3.16
C LEU A 47 -0.63 0.44 2.67
N ASP A 48 0.07 0.67 1.56
CA ASP A 48 1.14 -0.19 1.04
C ASP A 48 2.24 -0.49 2.09
N TRP A 49 2.57 0.45 2.98
CA TRP A 49 3.54 0.20 4.06
C TRP A 49 3.02 -0.79 5.10
N ILE A 50 1.72 -0.76 5.38
CA ILE A 50 1.08 -1.74 6.28
C ILE A 50 1.07 -3.11 5.58
N LEU A 51 0.74 -3.13 4.28
CA LEU A 51 0.77 -4.34 3.45
C LEU A 51 2.16 -4.96 3.37
N ASP A 52 3.21 -4.17 3.20
CA ASP A 52 4.60 -4.64 3.25
C ASP A 52 4.92 -5.31 4.58
N LYS A 53 4.48 -4.71 5.69
CA LYS A 53 4.76 -5.24 7.02
C LYS A 53 3.97 -6.53 7.33
N ILE A 54 2.72 -6.63 6.85
CA ILE A 54 1.89 -7.83 7.04
C ILE A 54 2.37 -8.98 6.14
N THR A 55 2.69 -8.69 4.89
CA THR A 55 3.06 -9.71 3.89
C THR A 55 4.56 -10.06 3.93
N GLY A 56 5.39 -9.19 4.51
CA GLY A 56 6.85 -9.36 4.58
C GLY A 56 7.58 -8.98 3.29
N HIS A 57 6.90 -8.37 2.32
CA HIS A 57 7.49 -7.93 1.06
C HIS A 57 8.18 -6.55 1.20
N ARG A 58 8.96 -6.18 0.17
CA ARG A 58 9.60 -4.87 0.09
C ARG A 58 8.79 -3.96 -0.84
N GLY A 59 8.27 -2.86 -0.32
CA GLY A 59 7.39 -1.93 -1.06
C GLY A 59 8.02 -1.20 -2.24
N SER A 60 9.34 -1.27 -2.44
CA SER A 60 9.99 -0.67 -3.61
C SER A 60 9.75 -1.44 -4.91
N THR A 61 9.39 -2.73 -4.83
CA THR A 61 9.26 -3.63 -6.00
C THR A 61 7.97 -4.45 -5.98
N THR A 62 7.02 -4.11 -5.11
CA THR A 62 5.80 -4.91 -4.90
C THR A 62 4.58 -4.03 -5.07
N ASP A 63 3.69 -4.41 -5.99
CA ASP A 63 2.38 -3.80 -6.17
C ASP A 63 1.30 -4.73 -5.60
N TYR A 64 0.40 -4.17 -4.79
CA TYR A 64 -0.68 -4.93 -4.17
C TYR A 64 -1.99 -4.75 -4.94
N VAL A 65 -2.72 -5.85 -5.09
CA VAL A 65 -4.09 -5.87 -5.59
C VAL A 65 -4.98 -6.46 -4.51
N LEU A 66 -6.03 -5.76 -4.12
CA LEU A 66 -6.98 -6.27 -3.14
C LEU A 66 -8.03 -7.15 -3.85
N GLU A 67 -8.27 -8.37 -3.36
CA GLU A 67 -9.32 -9.26 -3.88
C GLU A 67 -10.70 -8.60 -3.77
N THR A 68 -10.93 -7.82 -2.71
CA THR A 68 -12.12 -6.99 -2.51
C THR A 68 -11.72 -5.59 -2.05
N PRO A 69 -12.58 -4.58 -2.24
CA PRO A 69 -12.34 -3.26 -1.64
C PRO A 69 -12.19 -3.38 -0.12
N ALA A 70 -11.22 -2.66 0.44
CA ALA A 70 -11.11 -2.47 1.89
C ALA A 70 -11.92 -1.25 2.32
N TYR A 71 -12.41 -1.22 3.55
CA TYR A 71 -13.24 -0.15 4.09
C TYR A 71 -12.67 0.38 5.41
N CYS A 72 -12.72 1.71 5.57
CA CYS A 72 -12.34 2.34 6.82
C CYS A 72 -13.44 2.13 7.87
N GLU A 73 -13.14 1.41 8.95
CA GLU A 73 -14.07 1.17 10.08
C GLU A 73 -14.65 2.46 10.69
N ARG A 74 -13.90 3.57 10.64
CA ARG A 74 -14.34 4.85 11.21
C ARG A 74 -15.38 5.60 10.37
N CYS A 75 -15.34 5.49 9.05
CA CYS A 75 -16.20 6.30 8.17
C CYS A 75 -16.93 5.51 7.07
N GLY A 76 -16.69 4.19 6.98
CA GLY A 76 -17.28 3.29 6.01
C GLY A 76 -16.87 3.55 4.55
N ARG A 77 -15.88 4.42 4.30
CA ARG A 77 -15.41 4.70 2.93
C ARG A 77 -14.39 3.68 2.49
N GLU A 78 -14.39 3.42 1.18
CA GLU A 78 -13.39 2.59 0.54
C GLU A 78 -11.97 3.16 0.74
N VAL A 79 -11.06 2.26 1.06
CA VAL A 79 -9.62 2.47 1.23
C VAL A 79 -8.92 1.64 0.17
N THR A 80 -8.10 2.31 -0.64
CA THR A 80 -7.26 1.66 -1.65
C THR A 80 -5.83 1.57 -1.16
N VAL A 81 -5.00 0.76 -1.83
CA VAL A 81 -3.54 0.63 -1.54
C VAL A 81 -2.82 1.98 -1.49
N LYS A 82 -3.28 2.97 -2.26
CA LYS A 82 -2.71 4.34 -2.31
C LYS A 82 -3.28 5.30 -1.26
N THR A 83 -4.18 4.83 -0.40
CA THR A 83 -4.84 5.67 0.58
C THR A 83 -3.97 5.77 1.83
N SER A 84 -3.73 7.00 2.30
CA SER A 84 -3.10 7.19 3.61
C SER A 84 -4.09 6.91 4.74
N VAL A 85 -3.62 6.25 5.77
CA VAL A 85 -4.36 5.76 6.92
C VAL A 85 -3.63 6.10 8.21
N GLN A 86 -4.35 5.98 9.32
CA GLN A 86 -3.82 5.98 10.66
C GLN A 86 -3.85 4.53 11.15
N TRP A 87 -2.73 4.08 11.69
CA TRP A 87 -2.51 2.69 12.03
C TRP A 87 -2.44 2.50 13.55
N SER A 88 -3.25 1.60 14.10
CA SER A 88 -3.30 1.34 15.54
C SER A 88 -1.96 0.91 16.13
N GLU A 89 -1.09 0.26 15.35
CA GLU A 89 0.21 -0.20 15.85
C GLU A 89 1.20 0.95 16.08
N MET A 90 1.09 2.06 15.35
CA MET A 90 1.95 3.23 15.58
C MET A 90 1.56 4.02 16.82
N GLU A 91 0.32 3.91 17.29
CA GLU A 91 -0.11 4.56 18.54
C GLU A 91 0.43 3.88 19.80
N ARG A 92 0.95 2.65 19.69
CA ARG A 92 1.47 1.86 20.82
C ARG A 92 2.94 2.14 21.17
N HIS A 93 3.63 2.96 20.37
CA HIS A 93 5.06 3.27 20.52
C HIS A 93 5.33 4.72 20.95
N PHE A 94 4.33 5.45 21.43
CA PHE A 94 4.46 6.79 22.02
C PHE A 94 4.16 6.78 23.52
#